data_AF-A0A816PZL9-F1
#
_entry.id   AF-A0A816PZL9-F1
#
_cell.length_a   1.000
_cell.length_b   1.000
_cell.length_c   1.000
_cell.angle_alpha   90.00
_cell.angle_beta   90.00
_cell.angle_gamma   90.00
#
_symmetry.space_group_name_H-M   'P 1'
#
loop_
_entity.id
_entity.type
_entity.pdbx_description
1 polymer ?
#
loop_
_entity_poly.entity_id
_entity_poly.type
_entity_poly.pdbx_seq_one_letter_code
_entity_poly.pdbx_strand_id
1 'polypeptide(L)'
;MLFTKISKVFVGIIIFRLLSWLIVRTYFIADEYWQTFEIAHSLAFGYGYKTWEWKSDIAIRSYLYPFIISLIYRIIAIFHLDTVSILVNAATLFQTLLAIIGDFAYLKFLQGHKLIFLILLCRFSCWYTMYSSPRLIINNLEEILFICSLAAAKNFQSSSNIMFHALVSLSFIIRPTSAIPFVIIYPYLLYKSSSRFKFLFQAFLCFILLNTLNILLDSYMYNQWTFVPLNFFYINFLHPKSISSHYGINSILWYLTNGLPMIFFYRLPFIFVGSIANKRLTSIILFTIFIYTLNAHKEFRFLTQILPILFILEAHGIDWCLKIFKWNRFRWIIFASFIGQLVIGIYFSLIDRQGQISVMQYLRTNLISNNKENLSIDFLMPCHSTPYYSCIHRNDIQLNFLTCEPNLDSRNNDYMDEADRFFSRPIESLKKRLNTYNSSHLVMFDTLYNQVKDVLEEDQWFFVKEILFNSHIQHTSRHGKTIYILEKR
;
A
#
# COMPACT_ATOMS: atom_id res chain seq x y z
N MET A 1 -21.33 -32.52 7.30
CA MET A 1 -21.97 -31.20 7.05
C MET A 1 -21.08 -30.00 7.34
N LEU A 2 -20.18 -30.03 8.35
CA LEU A 2 -19.25 -28.92 8.62
C LEU A 2 -18.14 -28.79 7.55
N PHE A 3 -17.55 -29.92 7.15
CA PHE A 3 -16.53 -29.98 6.09
C PHE A 3 -17.03 -29.44 4.74
N THR A 4 -18.27 -29.76 4.37
CA THR A 4 -18.91 -29.29 3.12
C THR A 4 -19.27 -27.81 3.15
N LYS A 5 -19.51 -27.22 4.34
CA LYS A 5 -19.68 -25.77 4.49
C LYS A 5 -18.34 -25.04 4.44
N ILE A 6 -17.31 -25.61 5.06
CA ILE A 6 -15.95 -25.07 5.07
C ILE A 6 -15.36 -25.07 3.65
N SER A 7 -15.56 -26.15 2.86
CA SER A 7 -15.11 -26.19 1.46
C SER A 7 -15.77 -25.12 0.58
N LYS A 8 -17.08 -24.87 0.76
CA LYS A 8 -17.79 -23.80 0.04
C LYS A 8 -17.28 -22.40 0.40
N VAL A 9 -17.00 -22.15 1.68
CA VAL A 9 -16.40 -20.87 2.12
C VAL A 9 -15.01 -20.71 1.51
N PHE A 10 -14.19 -21.76 1.48
CA PHE A 10 -12.87 -21.71 0.85
C PHE A 10 -12.93 -21.31 -0.63
N VAL A 11 -13.79 -21.98 -1.40
CA VAL A 11 -13.99 -21.64 -2.83
C VAL A 11 -14.50 -20.20 -2.98
N GLY A 12 -15.42 -19.76 -2.12
CA GLY A 12 -15.93 -18.39 -2.12
C GLY A 12 -14.84 -17.33 -1.89
N ILE A 13 -13.90 -17.58 -0.97
CA ILE A 13 -12.77 -16.67 -0.70
C ILE A 13 -11.86 -16.55 -1.93
N ILE A 14 -11.52 -17.69 -2.55
CA ILE A 14 -10.67 -17.70 -3.75
C ILE A 14 -11.35 -16.88 -4.86
N ILE A 15 -12.62 -17.19 -5.16
CA ILE A 15 -13.39 -16.47 -6.19
C ILE A 15 -13.44 -14.98 -5.89
N PHE A 16 -13.77 -14.59 -4.65
CA PHE A 16 -13.86 -13.17 -4.29
C PHE A 16 -12.52 -12.43 -4.47
N ARG A 17 -11.40 -13.03 -4.06
CA ARG A 17 -10.08 -12.41 -4.19
C ARG A 17 -9.60 -12.34 -5.63
N LEU A 18 -9.85 -13.37 -6.44
CA LEU A 18 -9.56 -13.33 -7.87
C LEU A 18 -10.43 -12.29 -8.59
N LEU A 19 -11.71 -12.16 -8.23
CA LEU A 19 -12.55 -11.09 -8.77
C LEU A 19 -12.05 -9.70 -8.35
N SER A 20 -11.64 -9.53 -7.08
CA SER A 20 -11.04 -8.28 -6.61
C SER A 20 -9.82 -7.91 -7.44
N TRP A 21 -8.93 -8.88 -7.68
CA TRP A 21 -7.76 -8.72 -8.53
C TRP A 21 -8.09 -8.32 -9.97
N LEU A 22 -9.09 -8.95 -10.60
CA LEU A 22 -9.50 -8.64 -11.99
C LEU A 22 -10.16 -7.26 -12.15
N ILE A 23 -10.85 -6.79 -11.10
CA ILE A 23 -11.60 -5.53 -11.11
C ILE A 23 -10.69 -4.34 -10.78
N VAL A 24 -9.64 -4.53 -9.98
CA VAL A 24 -8.71 -3.44 -9.63
C VAL A 24 -7.87 -3.03 -10.85
N ARG A 25 -8.13 -1.82 -11.37
CA ARG A 25 -7.50 -1.25 -12.58
C ARG A 25 -7.04 0.21 -12.42
N THR A 26 -7.08 0.72 -11.20
CA THR A 26 -6.83 2.12 -10.88
C THR A 26 -5.52 2.31 -10.11
N TYR A 27 -5.02 3.53 -10.05
CA TYR A 27 -3.89 3.88 -9.19
C TYR A 27 -4.36 4.12 -7.74
N PHE A 28 -3.59 3.67 -6.75
CA PHE A 28 -3.87 3.94 -5.34
C PHE A 28 -2.87 4.89 -4.67
N ILE A 29 -1.59 4.49 -4.59
CA ILE A 29 -0.57 5.26 -3.88
C ILE A 29 0.82 5.02 -4.47
N ALA A 30 1.71 5.98 -4.29
CA ALA A 30 3.09 5.93 -4.79
C ALA A 30 3.84 4.67 -4.33
N ASP A 31 3.69 4.29 -3.05
CA ASP A 31 4.36 3.12 -2.47
C ASP A 31 4.06 1.81 -3.22
N GLU A 32 2.89 1.67 -3.85
CA GLU A 32 2.58 0.49 -4.67
C GLU A 32 3.59 0.33 -5.80
N TYR A 33 3.84 1.41 -6.54
CA TYR A 33 4.68 1.40 -7.72
C TYR A 33 6.15 1.67 -7.43
N TRP A 34 6.45 2.73 -6.68
CA TRP A 34 7.81 3.25 -6.50
C TRP A 34 8.62 2.50 -5.44
N GLN A 35 7.96 1.79 -4.51
CA GLN A 35 8.65 0.97 -3.50
C GLN A 35 8.59 -0.53 -3.83
N THR A 36 7.69 -0.98 -4.71
CA THR A 36 7.61 -2.40 -5.08
C THR A 36 7.84 -2.64 -6.57
N PHE A 37 6.94 -2.21 -7.45
CA PHE A 37 7.04 -2.51 -8.88
C PHE A 37 8.34 -2.04 -9.51
N GLU A 38 8.69 -0.78 -9.30
CA GLU A 38 9.84 -0.11 -9.90
C GLU A 38 11.16 -0.72 -9.42
N ILE A 39 11.23 -1.03 -8.13
CA ILE A 39 12.42 -1.65 -7.52
C ILE A 39 12.58 -3.08 -7.98
N ALA A 40 11.49 -3.87 -7.98
CA ALA A 40 11.51 -5.24 -8.50
C ALA A 40 11.90 -5.27 -9.99
N HIS A 41 11.39 -4.33 -10.78
CA HIS A 41 11.76 -4.16 -12.19
C HIS A 41 13.24 -3.80 -12.33
N SER A 42 13.76 -2.84 -11.55
CA SER A 42 15.18 -2.45 -11.57
C SER A 42 16.10 -3.63 -11.24
N LEU A 43 15.75 -4.45 -10.25
CA LEU A 43 16.49 -5.68 -9.94
C LEU A 43 16.42 -6.72 -11.08
N ALA A 44 15.25 -6.86 -11.71
CA ALA A 44 15.01 -7.85 -12.74
C ALA A 44 15.52 -7.46 -14.14
N PHE A 45 15.78 -6.20 -14.42
CA PHE A 45 16.15 -5.76 -15.78
C PHE A 45 17.36 -4.82 -15.82
N GLY A 46 17.83 -4.34 -14.68
CA GLY A 46 19.02 -3.49 -14.58
C GLY A 46 18.76 -2.01 -14.84
N TYR A 47 17.52 -1.59 -15.06
CA TYR A 47 17.14 -0.18 -15.26
C TYR A 47 15.80 0.15 -14.57
N GLY A 48 15.61 1.43 -14.27
CA GLY A 48 14.46 1.94 -13.52
C GLY A 48 14.88 3.08 -12.59
N TYR A 49 13.94 3.60 -11.80
CA TYR A 49 14.21 4.66 -10.84
C TYR A 49 14.21 4.16 -9.39
N LYS A 50 15.25 4.52 -8.64
CA LYS A 50 15.33 4.28 -7.19
C LYS A 50 15.10 5.60 -6.46
N THR A 51 14.06 5.65 -5.64
CA THR A 51 13.79 6.82 -4.79
C THR A 51 14.82 6.94 -3.67
N TRP A 52 14.83 8.09 -2.99
CA TRP A 52 15.81 8.41 -1.95
C TRP A 52 15.90 7.34 -0.84
N GLU A 53 14.81 6.63 -0.53
CA GLU A 53 14.78 5.57 0.48
C GLU A 53 15.70 4.39 0.16
N TRP A 54 16.04 4.22 -1.12
CA TRP A 54 16.87 3.14 -1.65
C TRP A 54 18.31 3.57 -1.97
N LYS A 55 18.68 4.83 -1.68
CA LYS A 55 20.08 5.27 -1.76
C LYS A 55 20.89 4.54 -0.68
N SER A 56 22.11 4.12 -1.00
CA SER A 56 22.92 3.29 -0.10
C SER A 56 23.22 4.01 1.21
N ASP A 57 23.60 5.27 1.19
CA ASP A 57 23.84 6.11 2.38
C ASP A 57 22.64 6.20 3.35
N ILE A 58 21.42 5.92 2.89
CA ILE A 58 20.18 6.02 3.66
C ILE A 58 19.65 4.64 4.05
N ALA A 59 19.40 3.79 3.04
CA ALA A 59 18.97 2.40 3.15
C ALA A 59 17.91 2.12 4.24
N ILE A 60 16.69 2.66 4.06
CA ILE A 60 15.58 2.52 5.02
C ILE A 60 14.50 1.52 4.61
N ARG A 61 14.66 0.83 3.48
CA ARG A 61 13.72 -0.16 2.98
C ARG A 61 14.41 -1.49 2.77
N SER A 62 13.75 -2.58 3.16
CA SER A 62 14.29 -3.92 2.92
C SER A 62 14.00 -4.31 1.48
N TYR A 63 15.00 -4.88 0.81
CA TYR A 63 14.85 -5.44 -0.53
C TYR A 63 14.09 -6.77 -0.53
N LEU A 64 13.80 -7.38 0.63
CA LEU A 64 13.21 -8.71 0.72
C LEU A 64 11.94 -8.87 -0.13
N TYR A 65 10.99 -7.94 -0.02
CA TYR A 65 9.73 -8.04 -0.76
C TYR A 65 9.88 -7.76 -2.26
N PRO A 66 10.50 -6.64 -2.71
CA PRO A 66 10.77 -6.43 -4.14
C PRO A 66 11.67 -7.50 -4.77
N PHE A 67 12.58 -8.09 -4.00
CA PHE A 67 13.45 -9.17 -4.47
C PHE A 67 12.63 -10.41 -4.89
N ILE A 68 11.67 -10.84 -4.09
CA ILE A 68 10.80 -11.97 -4.43
C ILE A 68 10.02 -11.68 -5.73
N ILE A 69 9.52 -10.45 -5.90
CA ILE A 69 8.83 -10.04 -7.13
C ILE A 69 9.79 -10.01 -8.32
N SER A 70 11.03 -9.56 -8.13
CA SER A 70 12.05 -9.53 -9.19
C SER A 70 12.40 -10.93 -9.70
N LEU A 71 12.36 -11.95 -8.84
CA LEU A 71 12.54 -13.34 -9.23
C LEU A 71 11.40 -13.81 -10.16
N ILE A 72 10.16 -13.42 -9.87
CA ILE A 72 9.01 -13.71 -10.74
C ILE A 72 9.22 -13.06 -12.11
N TYR A 73 9.67 -11.81 -12.15
CA TYR A 73 9.97 -11.11 -13.41
C TYR A 73 11.10 -11.78 -14.19
N ARG A 74 12.18 -12.18 -13.52
CA ARG A 74 13.28 -12.90 -14.17
C ARG A 74 12.83 -14.23 -14.76
N ILE A 75 12.00 -15.00 -14.04
CA ILE A 75 11.43 -16.25 -14.56
C ILE A 75 10.60 -15.99 -15.83
N ILE A 76 9.75 -14.97 -15.83
CA ILE A 76 8.94 -14.59 -16.99
C ILE A 76 9.83 -14.15 -18.17
N ALA A 77 10.87 -13.38 -17.90
CA ALA A 77 11.81 -12.89 -18.90
C ALA A 77 12.63 -14.01 -19.56
N ILE A 78 12.96 -15.09 -18.83
CA ILE A 78 13.63 -16.29 -19.38
C ILE A 78 12.77 -16.92 -20.50
N PHE A 79 11.45 -16.83 -20.40
CA PHE A 79 10.53 -17.32 -21.44
C PHE A 79 10.18 -16.26 -22.50
N HIS A 80 10.80 -15.08 -22.46
CA HIS A 80 10.49 -13.95 -23.34
C HIS A 80 9.01 -13.53 -23.32
N LEU A 81 8.38 -13.61 -22.14
CA LEU A 81 6.98 -13.25 -21.90
C LEU A 81 6.84 -11.94 -21.09
N ASP A 82 7.91 -11.16 -20.99
CA ASP A 82 8.08 -9.95 -20.16
C ASP A 82 7.35 -8.72 -20.70
N THR A 83 6.17 -8.90 -21.30
CA THR A 83 5.28 -7.78 -21.58
C THR A 83 4.81 -7.15 -20.26
N VAL A 84 4.65 -5.82 -20.25
CA VAL A 84 4.19 -5.09 -19.05
C VAL A 84 2.92 -5.69 -18.45
N SER A 85 1.95 -6.08 -19.29
CA SER A 85 0.70 -6.66 -18.80
C SER A 85 0.93 -7.96 -18.05
N ILE A 86 1.83 -8.83 -18.53
CA ILE A 86 2.14 -10.11 -17.88
C ILE A 86 2.90 -9.86 -16.58
N LEU A 87 3.88 -8.96 -16.58
CA LEU A 87 4.65 -8.61 -15.37
C LEU A 87 3.73 -8.05 -14.28
N VAL A 88 2.90 -7.05 -14.59
CA VAL A 88 1.99 -6.44 -13.62
C VAL A 88 0.96 -7.44 -13.10
N ASN A 89 0.37 -8.25 -13.99
CA ASN A 89 -0.61 -9.26 -13.60
C ASN A 89 0.01 -10.38 -12.76
N ALA A 90 1.23 -10.83 -13.06
CA ALA A 90 1.91 -11.86 -12.29
C ALA A 90 2.24 -11.39 -10.87
N ALA A 91 2.75 -10.17 -10.72
CA ALA A 91 3.06 -9.60 -9.41
C ALA A 91 1.80 -9.40 -8.55
N THR A 92 0.74 -8.84 -9.13
CA THR A 92 -0.53 -8.62 -8.42
C THR A 92 -1.26 -9.92 -8.11
N LEU A 93 -1.17 -10.92 -8.99
CA LEU A 93 -1.69 -12.26 -8.73
C LEU A 93 -0.94 -12.92 -7.57
N PHE A 94 0.39 -12.83 -7.54
CA PHE A 94 1.19 -13.34 -6.42
C PHE A 94 0.74 -12.72 -5.08
N GLN A 95 0.58 -11.40 -5.03
CA GLN A 95 0.07 -10.72 -3.84
C GLN A 95 -1.37 -11.14 -3.49
N THR A 96 -2.22 -11.36 -4.49
CA THR A 96 -3.59 -11.87 -4.30
C THR A 96 -3.59 -13.29 -3.71
N LEU A 97 -2.68 -14.16 -4.15
CA LEU A 97 -2.51 -15.50 -3.58
C LEU A 97 -2.05 -15.42 -2.12
N LEU A 98 -1.15 -14.50 -1.78
CA LEU A 98 -0.78 -14.24 -0.37
C LEU A 98 -1.98 -13.76 0.45
N ALA A 99 -2.84 -12.90 -0.11
CA ALA A 99 -4.06 -12.45 0.55
C ALA A 99 -5.04 -13.61 0.80
N ILE A 100 -5.17 -14.55 -0.14
CA ILE A 100 -5.97 -15.77 0.03
C ILE A 100 -5.41 -16.63 1.18
N ILE A 101 -4.08 -16.78 1.27
CA ILE A 101 -3.41 -17.47 2.38
C ILE A 101 -3.73 -16.76 3.71
N GLY A 102 -3.65 -15.44 3.74
CA GLY A 102 -4.03 -14.63 4.90
C GLY A 102 -5.48 -14.85 5.31
N ASP A 103 -6.42 -14.85 4.37
CA ASP A 103 -7.84 -15.11 4.66
C ASP A 103 -8.10 -16.53 5.16
N PHE A 104 -7.37 -17.53 4.66
CA PHE A 104 -7.43 -18.90 5.18
C PHE A 104 -6.86 -19.02 6.59
N ALA A 105 -5.75 -18.34 6.87
CA ALA A 105 -5.23 -18.21 8.22
C ALA A 105 -6.25 -17.51 9.13
N TYR A 106 -6.96 -16.49 8.64
CA TYR A 106 -7.99 -15.80 9.39
C TYR A 106 -9.16 -16.73 9.73
N LEU A 107 -9.64 -17.52 8.76
CA LEU A 107 -10.62 -18.56 8.99
C LEU A 107 -10.16 -19.52 10.09
N LYS A 108 -8.92 -20.02 10.00
CA LYS A 108 -8.33 -20.92 10.99
C LYS A 108 -8.30 -20.29 12.37
N PHE A 109 -7.87 -19.03 12.48
CA PHE A 109 -7.89 -18.26 13.72
C PHE A 109 -9.31 -18.20 14.30
N LEU A 110 -10.31 -17.89 13.47
CA LEU A 110 -11.70 -17.74 13.88
C LEU A 110 -12.48 -19.05 14.12
N GLN A 111 -11.95 -20.23 13.78
CA GLN A 111 -12.73 -21.48 13.97
C GLN A 111 -13.22 -21.63 15.43
N GLY A 112 -14.49 -21.97 15.62
CA GLY A 112 -15.14 -22.05 16.94
C GLY A 112 -15.71 -20.71 17.42
N HIS A 113 -15.43 -19.60 16.74
CA HIS A 113 -16.04 -18.31 17.06
C HIS A 113 -17.49 -18.26 16.58
N LYS A 114 -18.42 -17.90 17.48
CA LYS A 114 -19.88 -17.92 17.21
C LYS A 114 -20.28 -17.02 16.02
N LEU A 115 -19.56 -15.92 15.82
CA LEU A 115 -19.86 -14.90 14.80
C LEU A 115 -19.01 -15.04 13.53
N ILE A 116 -18.38 -16.19 13.27
CA ILE A 116 -17.41 -16.35 12.17
C ILE A 116 -17.95 -15.87 10.81
N PHE A 117 -19.18 -16.20 10.44
CA PHE A 117 -19.76 -15.78 9.16
C PHE A 117 -19.97 -14.27 9.08
N LEU A 118 -20.39 -13.64 10.18
CA LEU A 118 -20.59 -12.19 10.23
C LEU A 118 -19.25 -11.45 10.17
N ILE A 119 -18.21 -11.98 10.83
CA ILE A 119 -16.84 -11.43 10.76
C ILE A 119 -16.29 -11.48 9.33
N LEU A 120 -16.47 -12.62 8.65
CA LEU A 120 -16.07 -12.75 7.24
C LEU A 120 -16.87 -11.81 6.35
N LEU A 121 -18.19 -11.70 6.56
CA LEU A 121 -19.02 -10.76 5.84
C LEU A 121 -18.52 -9.32 6.04
N CYS A 122 -18.19 -8.93 7.28
CA CYS A 122 -17.61 -7.63 7.58
C CYS A 122 -16.32 -7.36 6.81
N ARG A 123 -15.43 -8.35 6.76
CA ARG A 123 -14.14 -8.28 6.04
C ARG A 123 -14.30 -8.19 4.53
N PHE A 124 -15.11 -9.06 3.91
CA PHE A 124 -15.24 -9.14 2.45
C PHE A 124 -16.14 -8.06 1.86
N SER A 125 -17.05 -7.50 2.65
CA SER A 125 -17.84 -6.34 2.22
C SER A 125 -17.13 -5.01 2.40
N CYS A 126 -16.00 -4.96 3.14
CA CYS A 126 -15.27 -3.71 3.34
C CYS A 126 -14.64 -3.26 2.01
N TRP A 127 -14.95 -2.02 1.60
CA TRP A 127 -14.44 -1.45 0.35
C TRP A 127 -12.90 -1.51 0.28
N TYR A 128 -12.25 -1.19 1.41
CA TYR A 128 -10.81 -1.05 1.48
C TYR A 128 -10.09 -2.39 1.34
N THR A 129 -10.58 -3.45 1.98
CA THR A 129 -9.96 -4.79 1.86
C THR A 129 -10.14 -5.36 0.45
N MET A 130 -11.27 -5.11 -0.20
CA MET A 130 -11.48 -5.51 -1.59
C MET A 130 -10.53 -4.77 -2.52
N TYR A 131 -10.39 -3.46 -2.32
CA TYR A 131 -9.56 -2.56 -3.13
C TYR A 131 -8.06 -2.72 -2.91
N SER A 132 -7.61 -2.91 -1.66
CA SER A 132 -6.19 -2.89 -1.28
C SER A 132 -5.54 -4.25 -1.37
N SER A 133 -6.21 -5.35 -0.99
CA SER A 133 -5.58 -6.67 -0.86
C SER A 133 -4.81 -7.19 -2.08
N PRO A 134 -5.26 -7.01 -3.35
CA PRO A 134 -4.51 -7.47 -4.52
C PRO A 134 -3.30 -6.58 -4.87
N ARG A 135 -3.19 -5.39 -4.27
CA ARG A 135 -2.14 -4.40 -4.55
C ARG A 135 -0.86 -4.71 -3.79
N LEU A 136 0.29 -4.47 -4.41
CA LEU A 136 1.62 -4.69 -3.83
C LEU A 136 2.03 -3.57 -2.88
N ILE A 137 1.25 -3.41 -1.82
CA ILE A 137 1.52 -2.47 -0.74
C ILE A 137 1.97 -3.29 0.47
N ILE A 138 3.11 -2.89 1.05
CA ILE A 138 3.74 -3.64 2.14
C ILE A 138 2.82 -3.83 3.36
N ASN A 139 1.91 -2.89 3.60
CA ASN A 139 0.90 -2.97 4.66
C ASN A 139 -0.06 -4.16 4.51
N ASN A 140 -0.34 -4.62 3.29
CA ASN A 140 -1.12 -5.83 3.08
C ASN A 140 -0.33 -7.08 3.50
N LEU A 141 0.97 -7.11 3.23
CA LEU A 141 1.83 -8.20 3.68
C LEU A 141 1.97 -8.22 5.21
N GLU A 142 2.08 -7.05 5.85
CA GLU A 142 2.02 -6.93 7.31
C GLU A 142 0.73 -7.51 7.90
N GLU A 143 -0.43 -7.20 7.29
CA GLU A 143 -1.71 -7.78 7.71
C GLU A 143 -1.73 -9.29 7.54
N ILE A 144 -1.28 -9.81 6.39
CA ILE A 144 -1.23 -11.25 6.11
C ILE A 144 -0.35 -11.96 7.15
N LEU A 145 0.86 -11.45 7.42
CA LEU A 145 1.77 -12.02 8.42
C LEU A 145 1.20 -11.92 9.83
N PHE A 146 0.56 -10.81 10.16
CA PHE A 146 -0.13 -10.63 11.43
C PHE A 146 -1.22 -11.69 11.63
N ILE A 147 -2.11 -11.88 10.65
CA ILE A 147 -3.15 -12.91 10.72
C ILE A 147 -2.55 -14.32 10.80
N CYS A 148 -1.57 -14.63 9.96
CA CYS A 148 -0.88 -15.92 9.97
C CYS A 148 -0.25 -16.21 11.33
N SER A 149 0.34 -15.20 11.97
CA SER A 149 0.89 -15.33 13.33
C SER A 149 -0.21 -15.62 14.35
N LEU A 150 -1.35 -14.93 14.30
CA LEU A 150 -2.49 -15.18 15.20
C LEU A 150 -3.07 -16.59 15.00
N ALA A 151 -3.14 -17.06 13.76
CA ALA A 151 -3.59 -18.41 13.43
C ALA A 151 -2.60 -19.48 13.97
N ALA A 152 -1.30 -19.24 13.86
CA ALA A 152 -0.27 -20.07 14.47
C ALA A 152 -0.32 -20.01 16.00
N ALA A 153 -0.78 -18.89 16.57
CA ALA A 153 -0.90 -18.63 18.00
C ALA A 153 -2.06 -19.37 18.68
N LYS A 154 -3.03 -19.89 17.91
CA LYS A 154 -4.31 -20.39 18.44
C LYS A 154 -4.19 -21.49 19.51
N ASN A 155 -3.23 -22.40 19.34
CA ASN A 155 -3.02 -23.54 20.24
C ASN A 155 -1.81 -23.36 21.18
N PHE A 156 -1.38 -22.11 21.44
CA PHE A 156 -0.19 -21.85 22.28
C PHE A 156 -0.29 -22.33 23.72
N GLN A 157 -1.49 -22.64 24.21
CA GLN A 157 -1.70 -23.17 25.55
C GLN A 157 -1.02 -24.54 25.75
N SER A 158 -0.88 -25.36 24.71
CA SER A 158 -0.23 -26.67 24.81
C SER A 158 1.29 -26.60 24.60
N SER A 159 1.76 -25.85 23.60
CA SER A 159 3.17 -25.76 23.25
C SER A 159 3.50 -24.50 22.46
N SER A 160 4.71 -23.96 22.67
CA SER A 160 5.23 -22.87 21.84
C SER A 160 5.38 -23.34 20.38
N ASN A 161 4.89 -22.53 19.44
CA ASN A 161 4.94 -22.81 18.02
C ASN A 161 6.02 -21.95 17.34
N ILE A 162 7.03 -22.61 16.77
CA ILE A 162 8.14 -21.91 16.09
C ILE A 162 7.66 -21.07 14.90
N MET A 163 6.57 -21.47 14.24
CA MET A 163 6.00 -20.74 13.11
C MET A 163 5.49 -19.34 13.51
N PHE A 164 4.91 -19.20 14.70
CA PHE A 164 4.49 -17.88 15.20
C PHE A 164 5.68 -16.95 15.36
N HIS A 165 6.77 -17.43 15.98
CA HIS A 165 8.00 -16.66 16.17
C HIS A 165 8.63 -16.26 14.84
N ALA A 166 8.69 -17.18 13.87
CA ALA A 166 9.18 -16.90 12.53
C ALA A 166 8.34 -15.83 11.81
N LEU A 167 7.01 -15.91 11.89
CA LEU A 167 6.10 -14.94 11.26
C LEU A 167 6.18 -13.55 11.91
N VAL A 168 6.32 -13.48 13.25
CA VAL A 168 6.52 -12.22 13.97
C VAL A 168 7.85 -11.57 13.55
N SER A 169 8.94 -12.35 13.52
CA SER A 169 10.25 -11.87 13.08
C SER A 169 10.25 -11.40 11.62
N LEU A 170 9.60 -12.15 10.73
CA LEU A 170 9.45 -11.78 9.32
C LEU A 170 8.64 -10.49 9.16
N SER A 171 7.56 -10.33 9.93
CA SER A 171 6.76 -9.11 9.95
C SER A 171 7.61 -7.90 10.34
N PHE A 172 8.44 -8.02 11.40
CA PHE A 172 9.32 -6.96 11.86
C PHE A 172 10.38 -6.56 10.82
N ILE A 173 10.97 -7.54 10.13
CA ILE A 173 11.94 -7.32 9.05
C ILE A 173 11.32 -6.51 7.92
N ILE A 174 10.13 -6.93 7.47
CA ILE A 174 9.40 -6.25 6.40
C ILE A 174 9.05 -4.83 6.78
N ARG A 175 8.59 -4.62 8.03
CA ARG A 175 8.35 -3.30 8.57
C ARG A 175 8.45 -3.27 10.09
N PRO A 176 9.37 -2.48 10.68
CA PRO A 176 9.54 -2.43 12.14
C PRO A 176 8.28 -2.02 12.91
N THR A 177 7.43 -1.17 12.32
CA THR A 177 6.17 -0.74 12.95
C THR A 177 5.16 -1.87 13.14
N SER A 178 5.32 -3.01 12.46
CA SER A 178 4.45 -4.16 12.64
C SER A 178 4.59 -4.81 14.02
N ALA A 179 5.66 -4.50 14.78
CA ALA A 179 5.86 -5.00 16.13
C ALA A 179 4.85 -4.42 17.13
N ILE A 180 4.21 -3.28 16.82
CA ILE A 180 3.39 -2.52 17.77
C ILE A 180 2.25 -3.35 18.38
N PRO A 181 1.38 -4.04 17.62
CA PRO A 181 0.37 -4.91 18.24
C PRO A 181 0.96 -6.06 19.06
N PHE A 182 2.14 -6.56 18.67
CA PHE A 182 2.81 -7.65 19.38
C PHE A 182 3.38 -7.24 20.74
N VAL A 183 3.59 -5.95 21.00
CA VAL A 183 3.98 -5.46 22.34
C VAL A 183 2.97 -5.90 23.41
N ILE A 184 1.68 -6.00 23.07
CA ILE A 184 0.65 -6.52 23.99
C ILE A 184 0.46 -8.02 23.85
N ILE A 185 0.42 -8.53 22.62
CA ILE A 185 0.09 -9.94 22.35
C ILE A 185 1.21 -10.87 22.82
N TYR A 186 2.46 -10.50 22.59
CA TYR A 186 3.61 -11.37 22.81
C TYR A 186 3.88 -11.66 24.29
N PRO A 187 3.87 -10.66 25.22
CA PRO A 187 3.97 -10.93 26.65
C PRO A 187 2.79 -11.75 27.19
N TYR A 188 1.58 -11.53 26.67
CA TYR A 188 0.41 -12.32 27.05
C TYR A 188 0.57 -13.80 26.68
N LEU A 189 1.09 -14.09 25.48
CA LEU A 189 1.37 -15.45 25.04
C LEU A 189 2.53 -16.09 25.81
N LEU A 190 3.58 -15.32 26.12
CA LEU A 190 4.68 -15.78 26.99
C LEU A 190 4.15 -16.19 28.37
N TYR A 191 3.27 -15.37 28.97
CA TYR A 191 2.64 -15.66 30.26
C TYR A 191 1.83 -16.96 30.23
N LYS A 192 1.10 -17.22 29.13
CA LYS A 192 0.30 -18.43 28.92
C LYS A 192 1.10 -19.67 28.50
N SER A 193 2.33 -19.51 28.05
CA SER A 193 3.13 -20.62 27.54
C SER A 193 3.48 -21.62 28.64
N SER A 194 3.41 -22.92 28.31
CA SER A 194 3.75 -24.00 29.24
C SER A 194 5.25 -24.01 29.60
N SER A 195 6.12 -23.64 28.66
CA SER A 195 7.56 -23.50 28.87
C SER A 195 8.06 -22.14 28.38
N ARG A 196 8.32 -21.24 29.33
CA ARG A 196 8.84 -19.88 29.07
C ARG A 196 10.22 -19.91 28.42
N PHE A 197 11.09 -20.84 28.86
CA PHE A 197 12.42 -21.00 28.28
C PHE A 197 12.34 -21.40 26.80
N LYS A 198 11.54 -22.43 26.47
CA LYS A 198 11.36 -22.86 25.07
C LYS A 198 10.78 -21.74 24.21
N PHE A 199 9.83 -20.98 24.75
CA PHE A 199 9.25 -19.83 24.06
C PHE A 199 10.32 -18.77 23.73
N LEU A 200 11.08 -18.33 24.72
CA LEU A 200 12.13 -17.31 24.54
C LEU A 200 13.29 -17.81 23.66
N PHE A 201 13.66 -19.08 23.78
CA PHE A 201 14.69 -19.68 22.94
C PHE A 201 14.27 -19.72 21.46
N GLN A 202 13.04 -20.16 21.17
CA GLN A 202 12.51 -20.16 19.80
C GLN A 202 12.35 -18.73 19.25
N ALA A 203 11.89 -17.79 20.08
CA ALA A 203 11.82 -16.38 19.75
C ALA A 203 13.18 -15.84 19.30
N PHE A 204 14.19 -16.04 20.15
CA PHE A 204 15.57 -15.60 19.91
C PHE A 204 16.14 -16.25 18.65
N LEU A 205 16.00 -17.57 18.50
CA LEU A 205 16.49 -18.31 17.34
C LEU A 205 15.87 -17.80 16.03
N CYS A 206 14.54 -17.66 15.97
CA CYS A 206 13.85 -17.15 14.78
C CYS A 206 14.23 -15.69 14.48
N PHE A 207 14.34 -14.85 15.50
CA PHE A 207 14.74 -13.45 15.33
C PHE A 207 16.15 -13.33 14.78
N ILE A 208 17.14 -14.01 15.38
CA ILE A 208 18.53 -13.96 14.92
C ILE A 208 18.66 -14.55 13.52
N LEU A 209 18.11 -15.74 13.26
CA LEU A 209 18.25 -16.38 11.95
C LEU A 209 17.69 -15.51 10.83
N LEU A 210 16.46 -15.02 10.98
CA LEU A 210 15.79 -14.26 9.92
C LEU A 210 16.38 -12.86 9.74
N ASN A 211 16.76 -12.18 10.83
CA ASN A 211 17.41 -10.87 10.71
C ASN A 211 18.81 -11.00 10.10
N THR A 212 19.57 -12.05 10.42
CA THR A 212 20.87 -12.30 9.78
C THR A 212 20.70 -12.52 8.27
N LEU A 213 19.74 -13.35 7.85
CA LEU A 213 19.44 -13.54 6.43
C LEU A 213 19.04 -12.23 5.75
N ASN A 214 18.24 -11.40 6.41
CA ASN A 214 17.84 -10.11 5.86
C ASN A 214 19.01 -9.11 5.79
N ILE A 215 19.87 -9.07 6.81
CA ILE A 215 21.09 -8.24 6.81
C ILE A 215 21.98 -8.66 5.64
N LEU A 216 22.18 -9.96 5.41
CA LEU A 216 22.99 -10.45 4.29
C LEU A 216 22.40 -10.03 2.95
N LEU A 217 21.08 -10.19 2.76
CA LEU A 217 20.38 -9.78 1.54
C LEU A 217 20.49 -8.27 1.32
N ASP A 218 20.09 -7.46 2.30
CA ASP A 218 20.09 -6.00 2.18
C ASP A 218 21.53 -5.49 2.01
N SER A 219 22.50 -6.05 2.73
CA SER A 219 23.90 -5.62 2.60
C SER A 219 24.48 -5.93 1.22
N TYR A 220 24.11 -7.07 0.63
CA TYR A 220 24.46 -7.38 -0.75
C TYR A 220 23.81 -6.39 -1.72
N MET A 221 22.53 -6.10 -1.57
CA MET A 221 21.80 -5.21 -2.48
C MET A 221 22.23 -3.73 -2.39
N TYR A 222 22.61 -3.27 -1.19
CA TYR A 222 23.10 -1.91 -0.95
C TYR A 222 24.62 -1.77 -1.13
N ASN A 223 25.34 -2.87 -1.40
CA ASN A 223 26.81 -2.92 -1.48
C ASN A 223 27.54 -2.41 -0.22
N GLN A 224 26.92 -2.54 0.96
CA GLN A 224 27.50 -2.14 2.25
C GLN A 224 26.78 -2.86 3.40
N TRP A 225 27.46 -3.08 4.53
CA TRP A 225 26.83 -3.67 5.71
C TRP A 225 25.70 -2.78 6.25
N THR A 226 24.47 -3.26 6.17
CA THR A 226 23.27 -2.48 6.48
C THR A 226 22.31 -3.27 7.35
N PHE A 227 21.85 -2.65 8.44
CA PHE A 227 20.71 -3.13 9.21
C PHE A 227 19.53 -2.17 9.06
N VAL A 228 18.71 -2.42 8.04
CA VAL A 228 17.60 -1.55 7.62
C VAL A 228 16.64 -1.16 8.74
N PRO A 229 16.18 -2.07 9.63
CA PRO A 229 15.30 -1.69 10.74
C PRO A 229 15.85 -0.58 11.64
N LEU A 230 17.17 -0.56 11.87
CA LEU A 230 17.83 0.45 12.69
C LEU A 230 17.92 1.78 11.94
N ASN A 231 18.27 1.77 10.65
CA ASN A 231 18.28 2.96 9.81
C ASN A 231 16.88 3.58 9.72
N PHE A 232 15.86 2.75 9.54
CA PHE A 232 14.46 3.18 9.55
C PHE A 232 14.11 3.87 10.87
N PHE A 233 14.48 3.28 12.02
CA PHE A 233 14.23 3.88 13.33
C PHE A 233 14.95 5.21 13.52
N TYR A 234 16.24 5.26 13.16
CA TYR A 234 17.05 6.48 13.25
C TYR A 234 16.45 7.62 12.41
N ILE A 235 16.16 7.37 11.14
CA ILE A 235 15.68 8.40 10.20
C ILE A 235 14.27 8.89 10.52
N ASN A 236 13.37 7.99 10.93
CA ASN A 236 11.97 8.38 11.18
C ASN A 236 11.74 8.99 12.56
N PHE A 237 12.53 8.61 13.58
CA PHE A 237 12.28 9.02 14.97
C PHE A 237 13.39 9.85 15.62
N LEU A 238 14.66 9.61 15.30
CA LEU A 238 15.80 10.27 15.96
C LEU A 238 16.39 11.43 15.14
N HIS A 239 16.22 11.41 13.82
CA HIS A 239 16.80 12.43 12.96
C HIS A 239 16.21 13.83 13.26
N PRO A 240 17.05 14.88 13.37
CA PRO A 240 16.64 16.22 13.86
C PRO A 240 15.51 16.86 13.05
N LYS A 241 15.43 16.55 11.75
CA LYS A 241 14.27 16.82 10.91
C LYS A 241 13.65 15.46 10.60
N SER A 242 12.65 15.03 11.35
CA SER A 242 11.95 13.78 11.06
C SER A 242 11.38 13.87 9.64
N ILE A 243 11.85 12.99 8.75
CA ILE A 243 11.46 13.02 7.33
C ILE A 243 9.94 12.81 7.19
N SER A 244 9.30 12.19 8.17
CA SER A 244 7.85 12.06 8.20
C SER A 244 7.12 13.41 8.14
N SER A 245 7.66 14.47 8.75
CA SER A 245 7.03 15.81 8.70
C SER A 245 7.00 16.42 7.29
N HIS A 246 7.93 16.04 6.41
CA HIS A 246 7.99 16.49 5.02
C HIS A 246 6.77 16.00 4.20
N TYR A 247 6.24 14.82 4.54
CA TYR A 247 5.05 14.26 3.86
C TYR A 247 3.72 14.78 4.42
N GLY A 248 3.77 15.75 5.33
CA GLY A 248 2.61 16.41 5.91
C GLY A 248 2.44 16.15 7.40
N ILE A 249 1.84 17.13 8.08
CA ILE A 249 1.58 17.08 9.52
C ILE A 249 0.07 16.98 9.73
N ASN A 250 -0.35 15.91 10.40
CA ASN A 250 -1.76 15.65 10.68
C ASN A 250 -2.06 15.77 12.18
N SER A 251 -3.29 16.18 12.50
CA SER A 251 -3.77 16.28 13.89
C SER A 251 -3.59 14.99 14.69
N ILE A 252 -3.48 15.11 16.01
CA ILE A 252 -3.34 13.98 16.94
C ILE A 252 -4.54 13.02 16.78
N LEU A 253 -5.76 13.55 16.67
CA LEU A 253 -6.98 12.75 16.59
C LEU A 253 -7.27 12.18 15.19
N TRP A 254 -6.37 12.35 14.22
CA TRP A 254 -6.63 12.04 12.81
C TRP A 254 -7.08 10.60 12.56
N TYR A 255 -6.56 9.61 13.27
CA TYR A 255 -7.02 8.22 13.09
C TYR A 255 -8.46 8.01 13.54
N LEU A 256 -8.94 8.79 14.52
CA LEU A 256 -10.32 8.74 14.98
C LEU A 256 -11.26 9.57 14.07
N THR A 257 -10.79 10.71 13.57
CA THR A 257 -11.61 11.65 12.77
C THR A 257 -11.60 11.39 11.27
N ASN A 258 -10.52 10.81 10.73
CA ASN A 258 -10.33 10.55 9.31
C ASN A 258 -9.99 9.08 9.02
N GLY A 259 -9.04 8.49 9.74
CA GLY A 259 -8.54 7.13 9.45
C GLY A 259 -9.62 6.04 9.54
N LEU A 260 -10.21 5.84 10.72
CA LEU A 260 -11.28 4.87 10.93
C LEU A 260 -12.57 5.24 10.16
N PRO A 261 -13.01 6.51 10.14
CA PRO A 261 -14.15 6.90 9.32
C PRO A 261 -13.98 6.62 7.83
N MET A 262 -12.79 6.78 7.26
CA MET A 262 -12.52 6.49 5.85
C MET A 262 -12.70 5.00 5.53
N ILE A 263 -12.31 4.10 6.43
CA ILE A 263 -12.41 2.65 6.18
C ILE A 263 -13.83 2.15 6.43
N PHE A 264 -14.45 2.54 7.55
CA PHE A 264 -15.71 1.95 8.00
C PHE A 264 -16.96 2.77 7.65
N PHE A 265 -16.82 4.07 7.35
CA PHE A 265 -17.94 4.97 7.05
C PHE A 265 -19.09 4.80 8.06
N TYR A 266 -20.31 4.57 7.56
CA TYR A 266 -21.53 4.37 8.35
C TYR A 266 -21.54 3.07 9.18
N ARG A 267 -20.55 2.18 9.03
CA ARG A 267 -20.39 0.97 9.87
C ARG A 267 -19.52 1.22 11.10
N LEU A 268 -18.83 2.36 11.19
CA LEU A 268 -17.98 2.72 12.33
C LEU A 268 -18.70 2.63 13.69
N PRO A 269 -19.97 3.03 13.86
CA PRO A 269 -20.67 2.90 15.14
C PRO A 269 -20.69 1.47 15.69
N PHE A 270 -20.73 0.45 14.83
CA PHE A 270 -20.70 -0.95 15.27
C PHE A 270 -19.37 -1.34 15.91
N ILE A 271 -18.25 -0.75 15.48
CA ILE A 271 -16.96 -0.97 16.12
C ILE A 271 -16.99 -0.44 17.55
N PHE A 272 -17.50 0.77 17.77
CA PHE A 272 -17.58 1.36 19.11
C PHE A 272 -18.45 0.53 20.06
N VAL A 273 -19.62 0.06 19.58
CA VAL A 273 -20.47 -0.85 20.36
C VAL A 273 -19.74 -2.16 20.68
N GLY A 274 -19.07 -2.75 19.69
CA GLY A 274 -18.27 -3.97 19.87
C GLY A 274 -17.10 -3.80 20.83
N SER A 275 -16.48 -2.62 20.86
CA SER A 275 -15.39 -2.29 21.76
C SER A 275 -15.79 -2.36 23.23
N ILE A 276 -17.03 -1.98 23.55
CA ILE A 276 -17.58 -2.09 24.90
C ILE A 276 -17.69 -3.57 25.33
N ALA A 277 -18.06 -4.45 24.40
CA ALA A 277 -18.24 -5.87 24.67
C ALA A 277 -16.92 -6.64 24.83
N ASN A 278 -15.85 -6.25 24.13
CA ASN A 278 -14.57 -6.96 24.17
C ASN A 278 -13.39 -6.03 24.50
N LYS A 279 -13.21 -5.77 25.80
CA LYS A 279 -12.16 -4.88 26.33
C LYS A 279 -10.73 -5.32 25.96
N ARG A 280 -10.46 -6.63 25.85
CA ARG A 280 -9.12 -7.17 25.54
C ARG A 280 -8.69 -6.89 24.11
N LEU A 281 -9.58 -7.08 23.14
CA LEU A 281 -9.27 -6.73 21.74
C LEU A 281 -9.19 -5.20 21.58
N THR A 282 -10.06 -4.48 22.28
CA THR A 282 -10.07 -3.02 22.29
C THR A 282 -8.76 -2.44 22.82
N SER A 283 -8.16 -3.01 23.87
CA SER A 283 -6.87 -2.51 24.37
C SER A 283 -5.74 -2.64 23.37
N ILE A 284 -5.74 -3.68 22.53
CA ILE A 284 -4.74 -3.84 21.45
C ILE A 284 -4.93 -2.71 20.43
N ILE A 285 -6.17 -2.48 19.98
CA ILE A 285 -6.51 -1.42 19.01
C ILE A 285 -6.12 -0.04 19.54
N LEU A 286 -6.53 0.29 20.77
CA LEU A 286 -6.27 1.60 21.37
C LEU A 286 -4.78 1.85 21.56
N PHE A 287 -4.03 0.85 22.00
CA PHE A 287 -2.57 0.96 22.10
C PHE A 287 -1.92 1.17 20.74
N THR A 288 -2.31 0.40 19.71
CA THR A 288 -1.76 0.58 18.36
C THR A 288 -2.07 1.96 17.80
N ILE A 289 -3.32 2.44 17.92
CA ILE A 289 -3.71 3.78 17.46
C ILE A 289 -2.96 4.87 18.25
N PHE A 290 -2.77 4.69 19.56
CA PHE A 290 -1.98 5.62 20.38
C PHE A 290 -0.55 5.76 19.86
N ILE A 291 0.14 4.64 19.60
CA ILE A 291 1.51 4.70 19.05
C ILE A 291 1.54 5.31 17.65
N TYR A 292 0.61 4.94 16.76
CA TYR A 292 0.55 5.53 15.42
C TYR A 292 0.28 7.04 15.45
N THR A 293 -0.42 7.53 16.46
CA THR A 293 -0.74 8.96 16.64
C THR A 293 0.51 9.80 16.92
N LEU A 294 1.56 9.20 17.49
CA LEU A 294 2.84 9.88 17.76
C LEU A 294 3.59 10.28 16.49
N ASN A 295 3.27 9.67 15.34
CA ASN A 295 3.88 10.05 14.06
C ASN A 295 3.19 11.31 13.49
N ALA A 296 3.99 12.25 12.99
CA ALA A 296 3.48 13.47 12.36
C ALA A 296 2.65 13.16 11.11
N HIS A 297 3.20 12.31 10.23
CA HIS A 297 2.52 11.81 9.04
C HIS A 297 1.59 10.65 9.36
N LYS A 298 0.39 10.67 8.78
CA LYS A 298 -0.67 9.70 9.09
C LYS A 298 -1.37 9.29 7.81
N GLU A 299 -1.60 8.00 7.69
CA GLU A 299 -2.31 7.41 6.55
C GLU A 299 -3.22 6.28 7.02
N PHE A 300 -4.41 6.16 6.43
CA PHE A 300 -5.37 5.15 6.86
C PHE A 300 -4.88 3.72 6.57
N ARG A 301 -4.01 3.53 5.56
CA ARG A 301 -3.39 2.23 5.28
C ARG A 301 -2.49 1.71 6.42
N PHE A 302 -2.02 2.57 7.33
CA PHE A 302 -1.28 2.09 8.50
C PHE A 302 -2.18 1.29 9.45
N LEU A 303 -3.50 1.46 9.37
CA LEU A 303 -4.48 0.65 10.11
C LEU A 303 -4.67 -0.76 9.52
N THR A 304 -4.12 -1.07 8.33
CA THR A 304 -4.35 -2.35 7.63
C THR A 304 -4.01 -3.55 8.51
N GLN A 305 -2.91 -3.49 9.26
CA GLN A 305 -2.47 -4.58 10.13
C GLN A 305 -3.53 -4.96 11.20
N ILE A 306 -4.28 -3.99 11.72
CA ILE A 306 -5.24 -4.20 12.82
C ILE A 306 -6.69 -4.39 12.34
N LEU A 307 -6.97 -4.26 11.04
CA LEU A 307 -8.29 -4.52 10.46
C LEU A 307 -8.90 -5.88 10.86
N PRO A 308 -8.14 -6.99 10.91
CA PRO A 308 -8.69 -8.29 11.32
C PRO A 308 -9.29 -8.27 12.74
N ILE A 309 -8.76 -7.45 13.64
CA ILE A 309 -9.32 -7.30 15.00
C ILE A 309 -10.53 -6.35 14.97
N LEU A 310 -10.47 -5.28 14.18
CA LEU A 310 -11.59 -4.34 14.01
C LEU A 310 -12.84 -5.03 13.43
N PHE A 311 -12.69 -5.95 12.47
CA PHE A 311 -13.83 -6.72 11.93
C PHE A 311 -14.47 -7.65 12.98
N ILE A 312 -13.69 -8.14 13.96
CA ILE A 312 -14.24 -8.92 15.08
C ILE A 312 -15.11 -8.03 15.96
N LEU A 313 -14.58 -6.85 16.34
CA LEU A 313 -15.33 -5.88 17.15
C LEU A 313 -16.60 -5.43 16.43
N GLU A 314 -16.48 -5.08 15.15
CA GLU A 314 -17.62 -4.71 14.31
C GLU A 314 -18.72 -5.78 14.30
N ALA A 315 -18.37 -7.06 14.08
CA ALA A 315 -19.33 -8.15 14.08
C ALA A 315 -20.02 -8.31 15.44
N HIS A 316 -19.29 -8.13 16.55
CA HIS A 316 -19.89 -8.12 17.89
C HIS A 316 -20.87 -6.96 18.08
N GLY A 317 -20.54 -5.77 17.58
CA GLY A 317 -21.44 -4.63 17.64
C GLY A 317 -22.71 -4.82 16.82
N ILE A 318 -22.59 -5.38 15.61
CA ILE A 318 -23.74 -5.73 14.76
C ILE A 318 -24.62 -6.78 15.46
N ASP A 319 -24.04 -7.85 16.01
CA ASP A 319 -24.78 -8.90 16.73
C ASP A 319 -25.53 -8.34 17.95
N TRP A 320 -24.88 -7.45 18.71
CA TRP A 320 -25.51 -6.77 19.84
C TRP A 320 -26.69 -5.90 19.40
N CYS A 321 -26.48 -5.05 18.38
CA CYS A 321 -27.54 -4.18 17.85
C CYS A 321 -28.72 -5.00 17.30
N LEU A 322 -28.47 -6.11 16.60
CA LEU A 322 -29.52 -6.99 16.07
C LEU A 322 -30.37 -7.66 17.16
N LYS A 323 -29.79 -7.91 18.34
CA LYS A 323 -30.51 -8.49 19.48
C LYS A 323 -31.41 -7.47 20.18
N ILE A 324 -30.99 -6.21 20.21
CA ILE A 324 -31.73 -5.10 20.82
C ILE A 324 -32.80 -4.58 19.87
N PHE A 325 -32.40 -4.19 18.66
CA PHE A 325 -33.28 -3.67 17.62
C PHE A 325 -33.87 -4.83 16.82
N LYS A 326 -34.90 -5.47 17.38
CA LYS A 326 -35.58 -6.65 16.79
C LYS A 326 -36.42 -6.34 15.54
N TRP A 327 -36.41 -5.11 15.04
CA TRP A 327 -37.22 -4.70 13.90
C TRP A 327 -36.65 -5.22 12.58
N ASN A 328 -37.48 -5.86 11.75
CA ASN A 328 -37.05 -6.39 10.45
C ASN A 328 -36.40 -5.33 9.54
N ARG A 329 -36.81 -4.06 9.64
CA ARG A 329 -36.19 -2.94 8.90
C ARG A 329 -34.71 -2.76 9.23
N PHE A 330 -34.30 -3.00 10.49
CA PHE A 330 -32.90 -2.85 10.90
C PHE A 330 -31.98 -3.89 10.24
N ARG A 331 -32.48 -5.10 10.00
CA ARG A 331 -31.76 -6.14 9.23
C ARG A 331 -31.49 -5.69 7.79
N TRP A 332 -32.47 -5.04 7.15
CA TRP A 332 -32.31 -4.49 5.80
C TRP A 332 -31.32 -3.33 5.77
N ILE A 333 -31.30 -2.48 6.80
CA ILE A 333 -30.29 -1.41 6.92
C ILE A 333 -28.88 -1.99 7.00
N ILE A 334 -28.66 -3.01 7.83
CA ILE A 334 -27.36 -3.69 7.92
C ILE A 334 -26.98 -4.33 6.57
N PHE A 335 -27.92 -5.01 5.92
CA PHE A 335 -27.68 -5.58 4.60
C PHE A 335 -27.30 -4.51 3.56
N ALA A 336 -28.05 -3.42 3.49
CA ALA A 336 -27.75 -2.29 2.61
C ALA A 336 -26.38 -1.68 2.92
N SER A 337 -25.96 -1.65 4.19
CA SER A 337 -24.64 -1.17 4.61
C SER A 337 -23.50 -2.05 4.06
N PHE A 338 -23.70 -3.36 3.93
CA PHE A 338 -22.70 -4.23 3.31
C PHE A 338 -22.63 -4.02 1.80
N ILE A 339 -23.79 -3.89 1.13
CA ILE A 339 -23.85 -3.63 -0.31
C ILE A 339 -23.25 -2.27 -0.66
N GLY A 340 -23.54 -1.23 0.13
CA GLY A 340 -22.98 0.10 -0.12
C GLY A 340 -21.45 0.12 -0.07
N GLN A 341 -20.83 -0.60 0.86
CA GLN A 341 -19.37 -0.70 0.94
C GLN A 341 -18.78 -1.44 -0.27
N LEU A 342 -19.45 -2.48 -0.77
CA LEU A 342 -19.04 -3.16 -1.99
C LEU A 342 -19.12 -2.23 -3.22
N VAL A 343 -20.20 -1.45 -3.36
CA VAL A 343 -20.35 -0.48 -4.45
C VAL A 343 -19.24 0.56 -4.41
N ILE A 344 -18.93 1.10 -3.23
CA ILE A 344 -17.81 2.03 -3.03
C ILE A 344 -16.49 1.38 -3.46
N GLY A 345 -16.26 0.13 -3.05
CA GLY A 345 -15.05 -0.60 -3.42
C GLY A 345 -14.94 -0.83 -4.92
N ILE A 346 -16.03 -1.15 -5.62
CA ILE A 346 -16.05 -1.32 -7.07
C ILE A 346 -15.73 0.01 -7.77
N TYR A 347 -16.30 1.12 -7.29
CA TYR A 347 -16.00 2.46 -7.80
C TYR A 347 -14.51 2.79 -7.70
N PHE A 348 -13.91 2.61 -6.51
CA PHE A 348 -12.48 2.88 -6.33
C PHE A 348 -11.60 1.95 -7.17
N SER A 349 -12.00 0.69 -7.34
CA SER A 349 -11.25 -0.28 -8.15
C SER A 349 -11.28 -0.01 -9.65
N LEU A 350 -12.36 0.58 -10.19
CA LEU A 350 -12.54 0.75 -11.63
C LEU A 350 -12.42 2.19 -12.14
N ILE A 351 -12.79 3.18 -11.34
CA ILE A 351 -13.06 4.55 -11.82
C ILE A 351 -12.14 5.59 -11.18
N ASP A 352 -12.04 5.63 -9.85
CA ASP A 352 -11.22 6.65 -9.18
C ASP A 352 -9.75 6.50 -9.57
N ARG A 353 -9.10 7.57 -10.04
CA ARG A 353 -7.67 7.60 -10.37
C ARG A 353 -7.28 6.59 -11.44
N GLN A 354 -8.18 6.34 -12.39
CA GLN A 354 -7.92 5.48 -13.53
C GLN A 354 -6.91 6.11 -14.50
N GLY A 355 -6.99 7.43 -14.69
CA GLY A 355 -6.18 8.18 -15.66
C GLY A 355 -4.67 8.00 -15.47
N GLN A 356 -4.22 7.92 -14.23
CA GLN A 356 -2.80 7.69 -13.90
C GLN A 356 -2.26 6.35 -14.46
N ILE A 357 -3.11 5.34 -14.62
CA ILE A 357 -2.77 4.07 -15.29
C ILE A 357 -3.02 4.16 -16.78
N SER A 358 -4.13 4.77 -17.20
CA SER A 358 -4.50 4.91 -18.62
C SER A 358 -3.47 5.70 -19.42
N VAL A 359 -2.83 6.71 -18.84
CA VAL A 359 -1.73 7.45 -19.47
C VAL A 359 -0.60 6.50 -19.83
N MET A 360 -0.14 5.66 -18.88
CA MET A 360 0.95 4.73 -19.12
C MET A 360 0.60 3.71 -20.21
N GLN A 361 -0.67 3.27 -20.25
CA GLN A 361 -1.17 2.41 -21.32
C GLN A 361 -1.17 3.13 -22.68
N TYR A 362 -1.66 4.37 -22.73
CA TYR A 362 -1.66 5.18 -23.96
C TYR A 362 -0.25 5.36 -24.51
N LEU A 363 0.71 5.75 -23.66
CA LEU A 363 2.11 5.92 -24.07
C LEU A 363 2.65 4.64 -24.70
N ARG A 364 2.43 3.48 -24.06
CA ARG A 364 2.87 2.17 -24.55
C ARG A 364 2.22 1.77 -25.88
N THR A 365 0.90 1.93 -26.01
CA THR A 365 0.14 1.43 -27.16
C THR A 365 0.18 2.36 -28.36
N ASN A 366 0.34 3.68 -28.16
CA ASN A 366 0.18 4.67 -29.24
C ASN A 366 1.47 5.42 -29.59
N LEU A 367 2.41 5.57 -28.65
CA LEU A 367 3.67 6.28 -28.93
C LEU A 367 4.83 5.31 -29.13
N ILE A 368 4.94 4.32 -28.24
CA ILE A 368 6.10 3.42 -28.18
C ILE A 368 6.03 2.32 -29.24
N SER A 369 4.85 1.71 -29.42
CA SER A 369 4.61 0.68 -30.44
C SER A 369 4.83 1.20 -31.87
N ASN A 370 4.62 2.49 -32.10
CA ASN A 370 4.74 3.14 -33.40
C ASN A 370 6.20 3.49 -33.76
N ASN A 371 7.19 3.00 -32.99
CA ASN A 371 8.62 3.18 -33.23
C ASN A 371 9.02 4.63 -33.53
N LYS A 372 8.42 5.61 -32.85
CA LYS A 372 8.97 6.97 -32.88
C LYS A 372 10.34 6.95 -32.20
N GLU A 373 11.39 7.14 -32.98
CA GLU A 373 12.75 7.28 -32.46
C GLU A 373 12.84 8.56 -31.59
N ASN A 374 13.66 8.52 -30.52
CA ASN A 374 13.95 9.65 -29.62
C ASN A 374 12.74 10.21 -28.83
N LEU A 375 11.91 9.35 -28.25
CA LEU A 375 10.87 9.78 -27.32
C LEU A 375 11.47 10.24 -25.98
N SER A 376 11.21 11.51 -25.65
CA SER A 376 11.46 12.09 -24.33
C SER A 376 10.14 12.62 -23.77
N ILE A 377 9.69 12.08 -22.63
CA ILE A 377 8.39 12.38 -22.03
C ILE A 377 8.62 13.00 -20.65
N ASP A 378 8.01 14.16 -20.41
CA ASP A 378 8.12 14.87 -19.14
C ASP A 378 6.78 14.94 -18.41
N PHE A 379 6.72 14.31 -17.24
CA PHE A 379 5.57 14.27 -16.37
C PHE A 379 5.58 15.49 -15.42
N LEU A 380 4.85 16.52 -15.83
CA LEU A 380 4.62 17.74 -15.06
C LEU A 380 3.41 17.55 -14.13
N MET A 381 3.55 16.58 -13.24
CA MET A 381 2.53 16.16 -12.28
C MET A 381 3.13 16.20 -10.87
N PRO A 382 2.31 16.20 -9.80
CA PRO A 382 2.84 15.90 -8.46
C PRO A 382 3.70 14.64 -8.49
N CYS A 383 4.79 14.64 -7.73
CA CYS A 383 5.73 13.53 -7.75
C CYS A 383 5.02 12.18 -7.56
N HIS A 384 5.53 11.16 -8.25
CA HIS A 384 5.02 9.78 -8.14
C HIS A 384 3.54 9.58 -8.53
N SER A 385 2.90 10.54 -9.21
CA SER A 385 1.48 10.47 -9.63
C SER A 385 1.18 9.34 -10.61
N THR A 386 2.16 8.85 -11.35
CA THR A 386 2.00 7.73 -12.28
C THR A 386 3.01 6.65 -11.93
N PRO A 387 2.75 5.40 -12.36
CA PRO A 387 3.82 4.41 -12.49
C PRO A 387 4.93 4.91 -13.43
N TYR A 388 6.08 4.23 -13.44
CA TYR A 388 7.26 4.69 -14.17
C TYR A 388 7.78 3.61 -15.14
N TYR A 389 9.08 3.30 -15.16
CA TYR A 389 9.64 2.32 -16.10
C TYR A 389 9.04 0.92 -15.94
N SER A 390 8.63 0.53 -14.74
CA SER A 390 7.90 -0.73 -14.49
C SER A 390 6.61 -0.89 -15.30
N CYS A 391 6.02 0.21 -15.80
CA CYS A 391 4.81 0.17 -16.63
C CYS A 391 5.04 0.55 -18.11
N ILE A 392 6.27 0.94 -18.46
CA ILE A 392 6.70 1.24 -19.84
C ILE A 392 7.55 0.09 -20.41
N HIS A 393 8.46 -0.44 -19.58
CA HIS A 393 9.37 -1.54 -19.89
C HIS A 393 10.20 -1.30 -21.16
N ARG A 394 10.79 -0.11 -21.25
CA ARG A 394 11.70 0.35 -22.31
C ARG A 394 12.79 1.22 -21.69
N ASN A 395 14.05 0.93 -22.02
CA ASN A 395 15.22 1.66 -21.51
C ASN A 395 15.75 2.72 -22.48
N ASP A 396 15.27 2.72 -23.72
CA ASP A 396 15.62 3.65 -24.78
C ASP A 396 14.82 4.96 -24.76
N ILE A 397 13.80 5.04 -23.90
CA ILE A 397 12.92 6.21 -23.77
C ILE A 397 13.32 6.99 -22.52
N GLN A 398 13.52 8.30 -22.67
CA GLN A 398 13.78 9.16 -21.54
C GLN A 398 12.46 9.59 -20.90
N LEU A 399 12.24 9.15 -19.67
CA LEU A 399 11.18 9.68 -18.82
C LEU A 399 11.78 10.69 -17.84
N ASN A 400 11.13 11.85 -17.70
CA ASN A 400 11.46 12.88 -16.72
C ASN A 400 10.20 13.16 -15.88
N PHE A 401 10.35 13.54 -14.62
CA PHE A 401 9.23 13.92 -13.76
C PHE A 401 9.69 14.94 -12.71
N LEU A 402 8.74 15.56 -12.01
CA LEU A 402 9.03 16.43 -10.86
C LEU A 402 9.31 15.59 -9.61
N THR A 403 10.52 15.67 -9.08
CA THR A 403 10.91 14.93 -7.87
C THR A 403 10.42 15.61 -6.58
N CYS A 404 10.28 14.83 -5.52
CA CYS A 404 9.97 15.33 -4.17
C CYS A 404 10.91 14.69 -3.15
N GLU A 405 12.22 14.84 -3.37
CA GLU A 405 13.19 14.35 -2.41
C GLU A 405 13.07 15.15 -1.11
N PRO A 406 13.11 14.48 0.07
CA PRO A 406 13.14 15.19 1.33
C PRO A 406 14.48 15.90 1.50
N ASN A 407 14.54 16.81 2.47
CA ASN A 407 15.78 17.48 2.81
C ASN A 407 16.75 16.53 3.51
N LEU A 408 17.65 15.94 2.72
CA LEU A 408 18.69 15.02 3.21
C LEU A 408 19.90 15.77 3.81
N ASP A 409 20.10 17.05 3.47
CA ASP A 409 21.17 17.88 4.03
C ASP A 409 20.60 18.79 5.14
N SER A 410 20.88 18.43 6.39
CA SER A 410 20.39 19.14 7.57
C SER A 410 20.80 20.62 7.61
N ARG A 411 21.81 21.04 6.82
CA ARG A 411 22.32 22.42 6.76
C ARG A 411 21.39 23.42 6.10
N ASN A 412 20.49 23.00 5.19
CA ASN A 412 19.59 23.94 4.53
C ASN A 412 18.23 23.98 5.25
N ASN A 413 17.91 25.07 5.95
CA ASN A 413 16.62 25.19 6.65
C ASN A 413 15.46 25.61 5.73
N ASP A 414 15.77 26.31 4.63
CA ASP A 414 14.76 26.80 3.66
C ASP A 414 14.62 25.84 2.46
N TYR A 415 14.75 24.53 2.72
CA TYR A 415 14.63 23.53 1.67
C TYR A 415 13.18 23.39 1.18
N MET A 416 13.00 23.49 -0.13
CA MET A 416 11.76 23.21 -0.83
C MET A 416 12.08 22.26 -1.98
N ASP A 417 11.33 21.17 -2.09
CA ASP A 417 11.58 20.15 -3.11
C ASP A 417 11.26 20.68 -4.52
N GLU A 418 11.65 19.92 -5.55
CA GLU A 418 11.48 20.33 -6.94
C GLU A 418 10.00 20.51 -7.32
N ALA A 419 9.13 19.56 -6.96
CA ALA A 419 7.71 19.64 -7.26
C ALA A 419 7.07 20.84 -6.57
N ASP A 420 7.33 21.05 -5.28
CA ASP A 420 6.83 22.20 -4.53
C ASP A 420 7.27 23.53 -5.16
N ARG A 421 8.57 23.67 -5.49
CA ARG A 421 9.07 24.87 -6.19
C ARG A 421 8.37 25.08 -7.53
N PHE A 422 8.21 24.03 -8.32
CA PHE A 422 7.54 24.11 -9.62
C PHE A 422 6.10 24.62 -9.49
N PHE A 423 5.30 24.02 -8.59
CA PHE A 423 3.90 24.39 -8.39
C PHE A 423 3.70 25.74 -7.69
N SER A 424 4.72 26.28 -7.02
CA SER A 424 4.66 27.64 -6.44
C SER A 424 4.68 28.74 -7.50
N ARG A 425 5.37 28.52 -8.62
CA ARG A 425 5.48 29.45 -9.75
C ARG A 425 5.42 28.69 -11.08
N PRO A 426 4.24 28.20 -11.47
CA PRO A 426 4.09 27.23 -12.56
C PRO A 426 4.55 27.78 -13.92
N ILE A 427 4.22 29.03 -14.24
CA ILE A 427 4.58 29.65 -15.52
C ILE A 427 6.10 29.83 -15.67
N GLU A 428 6.75 30.46 -14.68
CA GLU A 428 8.21 30.67 -14.69
C GLU A 428 8.96 29.33 -14.71
N SER A 429 8.50 28.38 -13.90
CA SER A 429 9.12 27.06 -13.80
C SER A 429 8.96 26.26 -15.09
N LEU A 430 7.81 26.35 -15.75
CA LEU A 430 7.58 25.71 -17.04
C LEU A 430 8.54 26.26 -18.11
N LYS A 431 8.65 27.58 -18.26
CA LYS A 431 9.57 28.19 -19.24
C LYS A 431 11.01 27.75 -19.00
N LYS A 432 11.46 27.76 -17.73
CA LYS A 432 12.79 27.26 -17.36
C LYS A 432 12.97 25.78 -17.70
N ARG A 433 11.97 24.95 -17.40
CA ARG A 433 12.02 23.51 -17.63
C ARG A 433 12.08 23.16 -19.12
N LEU A 434 11.31 23.85 -19.95
CA LEU A 434 11.30 23.65 -21.41
C LEU A 434 12.60 24.11 -22.10
N ASN A 435 13.31 25.08 -21.52
CA ASN A 435 14.67 25.43 -21.97
C ASN A 435 15.73 24.40 -21.54
N THR A 436 15.48 23.66 -20.47
CA THR A 436 16.44 22.69 -19.90
C THR A 436 16.27 21.30 -20.51
N TYR A 437 15.02 20.89 -20.75
CA TYR A 437 14.69 19.56 -21.25
C TYR A 437 14.08 19.67 -22.65
N ASN A 438 14.67 18.99 -23.62
CA ASN A 438 14.09 18.87 -24.96
C ASN A 438 13.06 17.73 -25.00
N SER A 439 11.93 17.93 -24.32
CA SER A 439 10.87 16.92 -24.23
C SER A 439 10.00 16.93 -25.48
N SER A 440 9.75 15.73 -26.03
CA SER A 440 8.83 15.53 -27.16
C SER A 440 7.36 15.57 -26.73
N HIS A 441 7.07 15.16 -25.49
CA HIS A 441 5.72 15.12 -24.95
C HIS A 441 5.70 15.63 -23.51
N LEU A 442 4.59 16.27 -23.14
CA LEU A 442 4.31 16.68 -21.77
C LEU A 442 3.07 15.96 -21.27
N VAL A 443 3.08 15.54 -20.02
CA VAL A 443 1.93 14.94 -19.35
C VAL A 443 1.63 15.75 -18.09
N MET A 444 0.40 16.25 -17.97
CA MET A 444 -0.02 17.04 -16.81
C MET A 444 -1.51 16.92 -16.50
N PHE A 445 -1.89 17.20 -15.26
CA PHE A 445 -3.30 17.33 -14.89
C PHE A 445 -3.93 18.61 -15.46
N ASP A 446 -5.25 18.61 -15.62
CA ASP A 446 -6.03 19.78 -16.05
C ASP A 446 -5.84 20.99 -15.12
N THR A 447 -5.62 20.75 -13.83
CA THR A 447 -5.30 21.80 -12.85
C THR A 447 -4.07 22.61 -13.23
N LEU A 448 -2.99 21.95 -13.69
CA LEU A 448 -1.79 22.64 -14.16
C LEU A 448 -2.00 23.21 -15.56
N TYR A 449 -2.56 22.43 -16.49
CA TYR A 449 -2.77 22.86 -17.87
C TYR A 449 -3.55 24.18 -17.93
N ASN A 450 -4.63 24.31 -17.16
CA ASN A 450 -5.43 25.54 -17.11
C ASN A 450 -4.65 26.78 -16.63
N GLN A 451 -3.55 26.61 -15.89
CA GLN A 451 -2.70 27.70 -15.43
C GLN A 451 -1.62 28.10 -16.43
N VAL A 452 -1.24 27.19 -17.34
CA VAL A 452 -0.09 27.38 -18.25
C VAL A 452 -0.45 27.29 -19.74
N LYS A 453 -1.72 27.04 -20.07
CA LYS A 453 -2.20 26.88 -21.45
C LYS A 453 -1.83 28.07 -22.34
N ASP A 454 -1.90 29.29 -21.81
CA ASP A 454 -1.61 30.50 -22.59
C ASP A 454 -0.15 30.51 -23.04
N VAL A 455 0.79 30.09 -22.17
CA VAL A 455 2.21 29.95 -22.52
C VAL A 455 2.45 28.84 -23.54
N LEU A 456 1.74 27.72 -23.41
CA LEU A 456 1.88 26.59 -24.33
C LEU A 456 1.30 26.89 -25.72
N GLU A 457 0.21 27.66 -25.76
CA GLU A 457 -0.53 28.02 -26.96
C GLU A 457 0.02 29.28 -27.65
N GLU A 458 0.32 30.37 -26.93
CA GLU A 458 0.86 31.61 -27.51
C GLU A 458 2.23 31.39 -28.15
N ASP A 459 3.13 30.68 -27.47
CA ASP A 459 4.47 30.41 -27.98
C ASP A 459 4.48 29.23 -29.00
N GLN A 460 3.33 28.59 -29.26
CA GLN A 460 3.13 27.45 -30.17
C GLN A 460 4.09 26.28 -29.88
N TRP A 461 4.50 26.06 -28.63
CA TRP A 461 5.48 25.01 -28.30
C TRP A 461 4.87 23.61 -28.35
N PHE A 462 3.62 23.45 -27.90
CA PHE A 462 2.95 22.16 -27.80
C PHE A 462 1.49 22.26 -28.25
N PHE A 463 0.89 21.12 -28.62
CA PHE A 463 -0.56 21.01 -28.84
C PHE A 463 -1.13 19.81 -28.08
N VAL A 464 -2.40 19.90 -27.70
CA VAL A 464 -3.08 18.81 -26.98
C VAL A 464 -3.31 17.64 -27.93
N LYS A 465 -2.70 16.49 -27.60
CA LYS A 465 -2.80 15.27 -28.38
C LYS A 465 -3.96 14.38 -27.91
N GLU A 466 -4.13 14.25 -26.60
CA GLU A 466 -5.12 13.37 -25.99
C GLU A 466 -5.52 13.90 -24.60
N ILE A 467 -6.77 13.65 -24.19
CA ILE A 467 -7.29 13.97 -22.85
C ILE A 467 -7.90 12.72 -22.24
N LEU A 468 -7.37 12.30 -21.09
CA LEU A 468 -7.79 11.09 -20.40
C LEU A 468 -8.53 11.42 -19.11
N PHE A 469 -9.63 10.73 -18.84
CA PHE A 469 -10.33 10.82 -17.57
C PHE A 469 -9.47 10.26 -16.43
N ASN A 470 -9.38 10.99 -15.32
CA ASN A 470 -8.64 10.56 -14.12
C ASN A 470 -9.56 10.19 -12.95
N SER A 471 -10.36 11.13 -12.46
CA SER A 471 -11.27 10.89 -11.35
C SER A 471 -12.38 11.95 -11.29
N HIS A 472 -13.51 11.60 -10.68
CA HIS A 472 -14.53 12.56 -10.29
C HIS A 472 -14.10 13.38 -9.05
N ILE A 473 -13.28 12.80 -8.18
CA ILE A 473 -12.87 13.38 -6.91
C ILE A 473 -11.48 14.01 -7.06
N GLN A 474 -11.39 15.28 -6.73
CA GLN A 474 -10.12 15.98 -6.66
C GLN A 474 -9.49 15.73 -5.28
N HIS A 475 -8.40 14.96 -5.25
CA HIS A 475 -7.74 14.54 -4.01
C HIS A 475 -6.86 15.64 -3.39
N THR A 476 -6.21 16.46 -4.22
CA THR A 476 -5.46 17.65 -3.78
C THR A 476 -5.61 18.78 -4.79
N SER A 477 -5.23 20.01 -4.42
CA SER A 477 -5.24 21.17 -5.32
C SER A 477 -4.38 20.98 -6.59
N ARG A 478 -3.39 20.08 -6.54
CA ARG A 478 -2.49 19.78 -7.66
C ARG A 478 -2.97 18.60 -8.52
N HIS A 479 -3.88 17.77 -8.02
CA HIS A 479 -4.46 16.68 -8.81
C HIS A 479 -5.67 17.18 -9.59
N GLY A 480 -5.84 16.62 -10.79
CA GLY A 480 -6.89 16.98 -11.71
C GLY A 480 -7.94 15.90 -11.93
N LYS A 481 -9.07 16.28 -12.52
CA LYS A 481 -10.12 15.35 -12.97
C LYS A 481 -9.75 14.67 -14.29
N THR A 482 -8.90 15.30 -15.09
CA THR A 482 -8.42 14.78 -16.37
C THR A 482 -6.91 14.97 -16.51
N ILE A 483 -6.27 14.14 -17.33
CA ILE A 483 -4.85 14.23 -17.66
C ILE A 483 -4.71 14.58 -19.13
N TYR A 484 -3.93 15.62 -19.42
CA TYR A 484 -3.60 16.09 -20.75
C TYR A 484 -2.27 15.50 -21.17
N ILE A 485 -2.24 14.97 -22.40
CA ILE A 485 -1.02 14.55 -23.08
C ILE A 485 -0.81 15.55 -24.23
N LEU A 486 0.31 16.26 -24.20
CA LEU A 486 0.67 17.23 -25.21
C LEU A 486 1.86 16.74 -26.03
N GLU A 487 1.85 17.04 -27.33
CA GLU A 487 2.92 16.72 -28.27
C GLU A 487 3.58 18.02 -28.74
N LYS A 488 4.91 18.02 -28.80
CA LYS A 488 5.69 19.15 -29.31
C LYS A 488 5.39 19.36 -30.78
N ARG A 489 5.27 20.62 -31.21
CA ARG A 489 5.01 20.96 -32.61
C ARG A 489 6.19 20.69 -33.53
#